data_AF-A0A1Y5RJA7-F1
#
_entry.id   AF-A0A1Y5RJA7-F1
#
_cell.length_a   1.000
_cell.length_b   1.000
_cell.length_c   1.000
_cell.angle_alpha   90.00
_cell.angle_beta   90.00
_cell.angle_gamma   90.00
#
_symmetry.space_group_name_H-M   'P 1'
#
loop_
_entity.id
_entity.type
_entity.pdbx_description
1 polymer ?
#
loop_
_entity_poly.entity_id
_entity_poly.type
_entity_poly.pdbx_seq_one_letter_code
_entity_poly.pdbx_strand_id
1 'polypeptide(L)'
;MKSSRSRSRNKNRNNRPSGGNIVNRVFDSSGPEGKVRGTPQQIIEKYNQLHRDAVLAGDRVNAENFAQHAEHYLRMLAEAQKEIDAKREEQEKQNRERQAERDRERAERLKAQEEASAGGENEGEAGLVETPEEQPKKRRSRKPKPKAEQPPADANAEASEAPDAPEAAE
;
A
#
# COMPACT_ATOMS: atom_id res chain seq x y z
N MET A 1 -2.98 4.17 53.74
CA MET A 1 -2.90 2.93 52.94
C MET A 1 -3.24 3.26 51.49
N LYS A 2 -2.58 2.65 50.49
CA LYS A 2 -2.68 3.05 49.08
C LYS A 2 -4.05 2.72 48.47
N SER A 3 -4.64 3.66 47.74
CA SER A 3 -5.91 3.46 47.03
C SER A 3 -5.74 2.48 45.87
N SER A 4 -6.59 1.45 45.85
CA SER A 4 -6.70 0.47 44.76
C SER A 4 -7.31 1.13 43.52
N ARG A 5 -6.50 1.92 42.80
CA ARG A 5 -6.92 2.54 41.54
C ARG A 5 -7.26 1.44 40.54
N SER A 6 -8.56 1.16 40.40
CA SER A 6 -9.08 0.17 39.46
C SER A 6 -8.51 0.48 38.08
N ARG A 7 -7.61 -0.39 37.61
CA ARG A 7 -7.08 -0.31 36.25
C ARG A 7 -8.25 -0.70 35.35
N SER A 8 -8.94 0.31 34.81
CA SER A 8 -9.98 0.13 33.81
C SER A 8 -9.38 -0.68 32.66
N ARG A 9 -9.69 -1.98 32.63
CA ARG A 9 -9.20 -2.87 31.58
C ARG A 9 -9.84 -2.39 30.29
N ASN A 10 -9.02 -1.76 29.46
CA ASN A 10 -9.40 -1.09 28.22
C ASN A 10 -10.18 -2.06 27.30
N LYS A 11 -11.50 -2.09 27.44
CA LYS A 11 -12.41 -3.09 26.83
C LYS A 11 -12.80 -2.71 25.39
N ASN A 12 -12.16 -1.69 24.81
CA ASN A 12 -12.40 -1.22 23.44
C ASN A 12 -11.42 -1.81 22.42
N ARG A 13 -11.06 -3.10 22.55
CA ARG A 13 -10.25 -3.81 21.52
C ARG A 13 -11.05 -4.27 20.30
N ASN A 14 -12.37 -4.10 20.28
CA ASN A 14 -13.22 -4.42 19.12
C ASN A 14 -13.33 -3.29 18.09
N ASN A 15 -13.05 -2.03 18.44
CA ASN A 15 -13.01 -0.92 17.46
C ASN A 15 -11.63 -0.83 16.78
N ARG A 16 -11.23 -1.90 16.09
CA ARG A 16 -10.11 -1.82 15.14
C ARG A 16 -10.66 -1.18 13.86
N PRO A 17 -10.11 -0.05 13.36
CA PRO A 17 -10.75 0.72 12.30
C PRO A 17 -10.94 -0.12 11.05
N SER A 18 -12.19 -0.22 10.59
CA SER A 18 -12.58 -1.08 9.46
C SER A 18 -12.10 -0.56 8.11
N GLY A 19 -11.68 0.72 8.02
CA GLY A 19 -11.14 1.35 6.81
C GLY A 19 -9.62 1.47 6.87
N GLY A 20 -8.91 0.46 6.35
CA GLY A 20 -7.46 0.53 6.19
C GLY A 20 -6.91 -0.78 5.62
N ASN A 21 -6.07 -0.67 4.58
CA ASN A 21 -5.67 -1.75 3.67
C ASN A 21 -5.89 -3.18 4.22
N ILE A 22 -7.02 -3.77 3.81
CA ILE A 22 -7.50 -5.09 4.25
C ILE A 22 -6.61 -6.21 3.71
N VAL A 23 -6.02 -6.04 2.51
CA VAL A 23 -5.22 -7.06 1.82
C VAL A 23 -4.06 -7.56 2.70
N ASN A 24 -3.40 -6.65 3.42
CA ASN A 24 -2.24 -6.94 4.28
C ASN A 24 -2.61 -7.10 5.76
N ARG A 25 -3.91 -7.10 6.11
CA ARG A 25 -4.37 -7.16 7.50
C ARG A 25 -4.47 -8.61 7.97
N VAL A 26 -3.88 -8.92 9.13
CA VAL A 26 -4.06 -10.24 9.76
C VAL A 26 -5.40 -10.28 10.49
N PHE A 27 -6.26 -11.22 10.11
CA PHE A 27 -7.54 -11.52 10.76
C PHE A 27 -7.42 -12.80 11.61
N ASP A 28 -8.35 -12.97 12.56
CA ASP A 28 -8.55 -14.19 13.37
C ASP A 28 -9.95 -14.72 13.03
N SER A 29 -10.02 -15.64 12.06
CA SER A 29 -11.29 -16.24 11.63
C SER A 29 -11.67 -17.39 12.57
N SER A 30 -12.89 -17.38 13.11
CA SER A 30 -13.36 -18.40 14.03
C SER A 30 -14.33 -19.35 13.32
N GLY A 31 -13.79 -20.32 12.60
CA GLY A 31 -14.56 -21.38 11.94
C GLY A 31 -14.82 -22.59 12.86
N PRO A 32 -15.61 -23.59 12.41
CA PRO A 32 -15.95 -24.75 13.22
C PRO A 32 -14.73 -25.63 13.57
N GLU A 33 -13.78 -25.78 12.64
CA GLU A 33 -12.45 -26.40 12.86
C GLU A 33 -11.45 -25.50 13.63
N GLY A 34 -11.95 -24.48 14.32
CA GLY A 34 -11.17 -23.57 15.14
C GLY A 34 -10.62 -22.34 14.41
N LYS A 35 -9.57 -21.75 15.00
CA LYS A 35 -9.11 -20.41 14.64
C LYS A 35 -8.15 -20.41 13.47
N VAL A 36 -8.59 -19.87 12.34
CA VAL A 36 -7.77 -19.63 11.15
C VAL A 36 -7.26 -18.19 11.18
N ARG A 37 -5.99 -18.01 11.55
CA ARG A 37 -5.32 -16.71 11.61
C ARG A 37 -4.40 -16.53 10.40
N GLY A 38 -4.54 -15.42 9.68
CA GLY A 38 -3.74 -15.11 8.49
C GLY A 38 -4.15 -13.80 7.81
N THR A 39 -3.55 -13.49 6.66
CA THR A 39 -4.10 -12.51 5.71
C THR A 39 -5.37 -13.06 5.05
N PRO A 40 -6.23 -12.24 4.41
CA PRO A 40 -7.45 -12.75 3.78
C PRO A 40 -7.16 -13.85 2.75
N GLN A 41 -6.08 -13.74 1.96
CA GLN A 41 -5.66 -14.76 1.00
C GLN A 41 -5.38 -16.12 1.66
N GLN A 42 -4.56 -16.13 2.72
CA GLN A 42 -4.23 -17.35 3.47
C GLN A 42 -5.48 -17.98 4.12
N ILE A 43 -6.42 -17.15 4.57
CA ILE A 43 -7.67 -17.61 5.16
C ILE A 43 -8.59 -18.23 4.08
N ILE A 44 -8.70 -17.61 2.90
CA ILE A 44 -9.44 -18.15 1.74
C ILE A 44 -8.86 -19.50 1.32
N GLU A 45 -7.54 -19.62 1.18
CA GLU A 45 -6.86 -20.86 0.80
C GLU A 45 -7.17 -21.99 1.79
N LYS A 46 -7.04 -21.74 3.10
CA LYS A 46 -7.33 -22.75 4.13
C LYS A 46 -8.80 -23.16 4.18
N TYR A 47 -9.75 -22.22 4.04
CA TYR A 47 -11.17 -22.60 4.01
C TYR A 47 -11.58 -23.32 2.73
N ASN A 48 -10.97 -23.02 1.58
CA ASN A 48 -11.18 -23.79 0.36
C ASN A 48 -10.65 -25.23 0.48
N GLN A 49 -9.54 -25.44 1.19
CA GLN A 49 -9.06 -26.79 1.50
C GLN A 49 -10.04 -27.53 2.42
N LEU A 50 -10.39 -26.94 3.57
CA LEU A 50 -11.34 -27.53 4.52
C LEU A 50 -12.72 -27.82 3.88
N HIS A 51 -13.19 -26.97 2.97
CA HIS A 51 -14.40 -27.21 2.19
C HIS A 51 -14.30 -28.48 1.34
N ARG A 52 -13.20 -28.66 0.59
CA ARG A 52 -12.98 -29.86 -0.24
C ARG A 52 -12.91 -31.12 0.62
N ASP A 53 -12.20 -31.04 1.74
CA ASP A 53 -12.04 -32.16 2.67
C ASP A 53 -13.40 -32.54 3.30
N ALA A 54 -14.23 -31.56 3.69
CA ALA A 54 -15.59 -31.79 4.20
C ALA A 54 -16.54 -32.37 3.14
N VAL A 55 -16.46 -31.91 1.89
CA VAL A 55 -17.22 -32.48 0.76
C VAL A 55 -16.84 -33.94 0.52
N LEU A 56 -15.56 -34.29 0.57
CA LEU A 56 -15.08 -35.67 0.44
C LEU A 56 -15.47 -36.55 1.64
N ALA A 57 -15.50 -35.99 2.85
CA ALA A 57 -16.00 -36.65 4.06
C ALA A 57 -17.53 -36.81 4.09
N GLY A 58 -18.27 -36.16 3.17
CA GLY A 58 -19.72 -36.17 3.12
C GLY A 58 -20.42 -35.23 4.13
N ASP A 59 -19.66 -34.43 4.88
CA ASP A 59 -20.21 -33.48 5.85
C ASP A 59 -20.64 -32.18 5.18
N ARG A 60 -21.90 -32.18 4.72
CA ARG A 60 -22.51 -31.02 4.04
C ARG A 60 -22.60 -29.77 4.91
N VAL A 61 -22.82 -29.93 6.21
CA VAL A 61 -22.98 -28.79 7.13
C VAL A 61 -21.65 -28.07 7.27
N ASN A 62 -20.56 -28.82 7.52
CA ASN A 62 -19.23 -28.22 7.57
C ASN A 62 -18.78 -27.70 6.19
N ALA A 63 -19.09 -28.39 5.10
CA ALA A 63 -18.80 -27.89 3.74
C ALA A 63 -19.44 -26.52 3.45
N GLU A 64 -20.74 -26.34 3.75
CA GLU A 64 -21.42 -25.05 3.59
C GLU A 64 -20.84 -23.97 4.51
N ASN A 65 -20.53 -24.30 5.76
CA ASN A 65 -19.88 -23.37 6.69
C ASN A 65 -18.52 -22.91 6.14
N PHE A 66 -17.65 -23.82 5.69
CA PHE A 66 -16.35 -23.45 5.12
C PHE A 66 -16.47 -22.64 3.83
N ALA A 67 -17.44 -22.94 2.97
CA ALA A 67 -17.72 -22.14 1.77
C ALA A 67 -18.08 -20.69 2.13
N GLN A 68 -19.00 -20.48 3.08
CA GLN A 68 -19.37 -19.14 3.55
C GLN A 68 -18.17 -18.36 4.10
N HIS A 69 -17.26 -19.02 4.83
CA HIS A 69 -16.06 -18.38 5.33
C HIS A 69 -15.11 -17.99 4.18
N ALA A 70 -14.87 -18.87 3.21
CA ALA A 70 -14.07 -18.55 2.02
C ALA A 70 -14.66 -17.38 1.23
N GLU A 71 -15.96 -17.38 0.96
CA GLU A 71 -16.68 -16.31 0.26
C GLU A 71 -16.61 -14.96 1.01
N HIS A 72 -16.71 -14.97 2.34
CA HIS A 72 -16.64 -13.76 3.15
C HIS A 72 -15.30 -13.03 2.97
N TYR A 73 -14.17 -13.75 3.10
CA TYR A 73 -12.86 -13.15 2.92
C TYR A 73 -12.57 -12.82 1.45
N LEU A 74 -13.11 -13.58 0.49
CA LEU A 74 -13.01 -13.28 -0.94
C LEU A 74 -13.71 -11.94 -1.25
N ARG A 75 -14.94 -11.74 -0.78
CA ARG A 75 -15.67 -10.47 -0.95
C ARG A 75 -14.93 -9.30 -0.30
N MET A 76 -14.46 -9.48 0.93
CA MET A 76 -13.71 -8.45 1.66
C MET A 76 -12.39 -8.08 0.96
N LEU A 77 -11.70 -9.04 0.34
CA LEU A 77 -10.49 -8.81 -0.44
C LEU A 77 -10.79 -8.14 -1.80
N ALA A 78 -11.89 -8.51 -2.46
CA ALA A 78 -12.31 -7.87 -3.71
C ALA A 78 -12.71 -6.39 -3.48
N GLU A 79 -13.41 -6.09 -2.38
CA GLU A 79 -13.72 -4.73 -1.95
C GLU A 79 -12.43 -3.94 -1.68
N ALA A 80 -11.46 -4.53 -0.98
CA ALA A 80 -10.17 -3.92 -0.68
C ALA A 80 -9.35 -3.62 -1.94
N GLN A 81 -9.30 -4.56 -2.89
CA GLN A 81 -8.61 -4.39 -4.16
C GLN A 81 -9.25 -3.24 -4.96
N LYS A 82 -10.59 -3.21 -5.02
CA LYS A 82 -11.35 -2.12 -5.67
C LYS A 82 -11.10 -0.76 -5.01
N GLU A 83 -10.98 -0.69 -3.68
CA GLU A 83 -10.64 0.56 -2.97
C GLU A 83 -9.21 1.05 -3.32
N ILE A 84 -8.24 0.13 -3.40
CA ILE A 84 -6.85 0.44 -3.80
C ILE A 84 -6.82 0.96 -5.24
N ASP A 85 -7.50 0.27 -6.16
CA ASP A 85 -7.51 0.63 -7.58
C ASP A 85 -8.25 1.96 -7.82
N ALA A 86 -9.39 2.19 -7.15
CA ALA A 86 -10.10 3.47 -7.20
C ALA A 86 -9.26 4.64 -6.67
N LYS A 87 -8.56 4.44 -5.54
CA LYS A 87 -7.67 5.45 -4.96
C LYS A 87 -6.46 5.75 -5.85
N ARG A 88 -5.94 4.73 -6.55
CA ARG A 88 -4.87 4.88 -7.54
C ARG A 88 -5.35 5.68 -8.74
N GLU A 89 -6.53 5.36 -9.27
CA GLU A 89 -7.14 6.09 -10.40
C GLU A 89 -7.42 7.56 -10.04
N GLU A 90 -7.94 7.84 -8.85
CA GLU A 90 -8.16 9.20 -8.36
C GLU A 90 -6.84 9.99 -8.26
N GLN A 91 -5.79 9.38 -7.71
CA GLN A 91 -4.46 10.00 -7.64
C GLN A 91 -3.88 10.26 -9.04
N GLU A 92 -4.08 9.35 -10.00
CA GLU A 92 -3.66 9.53 -11.38
C GLU A 92 -4.44 10.66 -12.07
N LYS A 93 -5.76 10.73 -11.89
CA LYS A 93 -6.62 11.83 -12.38
C LYS A 93 -6.18 13.18 -11.82
N GLN A 94 -6.02 13.33 -10.51
CA GLN A 94 -5.55 14.58 -9.90
C GLN A 94 -4.14 14.98 -10.37
N ASN A 95 -3.28 14.01 -10.70
CA ASN A 95 -1.94 14.30 -11.25
C ASN A 95 -2.01 14.75 -12.71
N ARG A 96 -2.88 14.11 -13.51
CA ARG A 96 -3.13 14.44 -14.92
C ARG A 96 -3.81 15.81 -15.07
N GLU A 97 -4.79 16.12 -14.22
CA GLU A 97 -5.46 17.43 -14.18
C GLU A 97 -4.47 18.54 -13.83
N ARG A 98 -3.69 18.39 -12.75
CA ARG A 98 -2.63 19.35 -12.38
C ARG A 98 -1.55 19.50 -13.45
N GLN A 99 -1.34 18.49 -14.30
CA GLN A 99 -0.43 18.61 -15.44
C GLN A 99 -1.09 19.36 -16.60
N ALA A 100 -2.32 19.01 -16.98
CA ALA A 100 -3.08 19.70 -18.02
C ALA A 100 -3.33 21.19 -17.70
N GLU A 101 -3.52 21.53 -16.42
CA GLU A 101 -3.65 22.91 -15.95
C GLU A 101 -2.36 23.72 -16.20
N ARG A 102 -1.20 23.20 -15.79
CA ARG A 102 0.11 23.83 -16.06
C ARG A 102 0.42 23.93 -17.55
N ASP A 103 0.04 22.91 -18.33
CA ASP A 103 0.26 22.92 -19.78
C ASP A 103 -0.66 23.94 -20.47
N ARG A 104 -1.89 24.16 -19.98
CA ARG A 104 -2.78 25.25 -20.42
C ARG A 104 -2.25 26.62 -20.04
N GLU A 105 -1.86 26.85 -18.78
CA GLU A 105 -1.26 28.11 -18.32
C GLU A 105 -0.03 28.47 -19.16
N ARG A 106 0.80 27.48 -19.47
CA ARG A 106 1.98 27.67 -20.33
C ARG A 106 1.62 27.98 -21.78
N ALA A 107 0.60 27.33 -22.34
CA ALA A 107 0.12 27.61 -23.69
C ALA A 107 -0.52 29.00 -23.79
N GLU A 108 -1.31 29.41 -22.79
CA GLU A 108 -1.91 30.75 -22.71
C GLU A 108 -0.84 31.84 -22.59
N ARG A 109 0.19 31.62 -21.75
CA ARG A 109 1.33 32.54 -21.62
C ARG A 109 2.18 32.64 -22.90
N LEU A 110 2.33 31.54 -23.64
CA LEU A 110 2.97 31.54 -24.96
C LEU A 110 2.14 32.31 -25.99
N LYS A 111 0.82 32.05 -26.05
CA LYS A 111 -0.10 32.75 -26.94
C LYS A 111 -0.12 34.26 -26.66
N ALA A 112 -0.20 34.67 -25.39
CA ALA A 112 -0.16 36.09 -25.01
C ALA A 112 1.18 36.75 -25.39
N GLN A 113 2.29 36.01 -25.36
CA GLN A 113 3.59 36.51 -25.83
C GLN A 113 3.65 36.63 -27.36
N GLU A 114 3.07 35.67 -28.09
CA GLU A 114 2.95 35.71 -29.56
C GLU A 114 2.06 36.86 -30.02
N GLU A 115 0.90 37.05 -29.38
CA GLU A 115 -0.05 38.12 -29.67
C GLU A 115 0.53 39.52 -29.36
N ALA A 116 1.30 39.64 -28.27
CA ALA A 116 2.07 40.85 -27.96
C ALA A 116 3.23 41.12 -28.95
N SER A 117 3.79 40.08 -29.58
CA SER A 117 4.86 40.23 -30.57
C SER A 117 4.31 40.53 -31.97
N ALA A 118 3.18 39.93 -32.35
CA ALA A 118 2.50 40.15 -33.63
C ALA A 118 1.76 41.50 -33.70
N GLY A 119 1.29 42.02 -32.55
CA GLY A 119 0.72 43.37 -32.46
C GLY A 119 1.74 44.51 -32.61
N GLY A 120 3.04 44.21 -32.68
CA GLY A 120 4.12 45.19 -32.80
C GLY A 120 4.59 45.51 -34.22
N GLU A 121 4.08 44.83 -35.25
CA GLU A 121 4.63 44.92 -36.62
C GLU A 121 4.08 46.07 -37.47
N ASN A 122 3.60 47.17 -36.87
CA ASN A 122 3.15 48.35 -37.64
C ASN A 122 3.32 49.72 -36.96
N GLU A 123 4.40 49.93 -36.18
CA GLU A 123 4.81 51.30 -35.85
C GLU A 123 6.32 51.42 -35.50
N GLY A 124 7.04 52.22 -36.29
CA GLY A 124 8.28 52.88 -35.85
C GLY A 124 9.58 52.07 -35.83
N GLU A 125 10.30 52.06 -36.96
CA GLU A 125 11.76 51.88 -36.97
C GLU A 125 12.45 53.10 -36.31
N ALA A 126 12.52 53.15 -34.98
CA ALA A 126 13.27 54.17 -34.24
C ALA A 126 13.60 53.77 -32.79
N GLY A 127 14.89 53.87 -32.41
CA GLY A 127 15.34 53.76 -31.00
C GLY A 127 15.72 52.34 -30.58
N LEU A 128 16.94 51.86 -30.85
CA LEU A 128 18.15 52.22 -30.09
C LEU A 128 17.91 52.29 -28.57
N VAL A 129 17.97 51.15 -27.90
CA VAL A 129 18.37 51.09 -26.48
C VAL A 129 19.41 49.97 -26.31
N GLU A 130 20.49 50.33 -25.66
CA GLU A 130 21.72 49.53 -25.54
C GLU A 130 21.53 48.31 -24.62
N THR A 131 22.32 47.26 -24.83
CA THR A 131 22.38 46.08 -23.95
C THR A 131 23.44 46.24 -22.87
N PRO A 132 23.08 46.31 -21.56
CA PRO A 132 24.04 46.16 -20.49
C PRO A 132 24.26 44.68 -20.20
N GLU A 133 25.51 44.26 -20.40
CA GLU A 133 26.09 42.98 -20.02
C GLU A 133 25.87 42.62 -18.53
N GLU A 134 25.25 41.48 -18.20
CA GLU A 134 25.42 40.88 -16.85
C GLU A 134 25.36 39.32 -16.80
N GLN A 135 26.56 38.74 -16.90
CA GLN A 135 27.08 37.47 -16.34
C GLN A 135 26.14 36.27 -15.97
N PRO A 136 26.44 35.04 -16.45
CA PRO A 136 25.70 33.83 -16.08
C PRO A 136 26.02 33.32 -14.66
N LYS A 137 25.06 33.41 -13.75
CA LYS A 137 25.18 32.88 -12.37
C LYS A 137 25.23 31.34 -12.36
N LYS A 138 26.36 30.80 -11.88
CA LYS A 138 26.71 29.36 -11.91
C LYS A 138 25.66 28.46 -11.24
N ARG A 139 25.18 27.45 -11.98
CA ARG A 139 24.29 26.38 -11.48
C ARG A 139 24.99 25.59 -10.36
N ARG A 140 24.49 25.65 -9.13
CA ARG A 140 24.99 24.80 -8.02
C ARG A 140 24.56 23.36 -8.25
N SER A 141 25.52 22.49 -8.57
CA SER A 141 25.32 21.05 -8.71
C SER A 141 24.91 20.43 -7.36
N ARG A 142 23.75 19.78 -7.31
CA ARG A 142 23.34 18.98 -6.16
C ARG A 142 24.11 17.64 -6.19
N LYS A 143 25.00 17.42 -5.22
CA LYS A 143 25.63 16.11 -5.00
C LYS A 143 24.55 15.06 -4.67
N PRO A 144 24.59 13.84 -5.24
CA PRO A 144 23.75 12.75 -4.80
C PRO A 144 24.16 12.32 -3.38
N LYS A 145 23.18 11.93 -2.55
CA LYS A 145 23.46 11.28 -1.26
C LYS A 145 23.93 9.84 -1.52
N PRO A 146 24.95 9.34 -0.80
CA PRO A 146 25.30 7.92 -0.87
C PRO A 146 24.15 7.07 -0.31
N LYS A 147 23.87 5.97 -1.00
CA LYS A 147 22.89 4.95 -0.62
C LYS A 147 23.55 4.06 0.44
N ALA A 148 23.09 4.12 1.69
CA ALA A 148 23.58 3.22 2.73
C ALA A 148 23.16 1.78 2.41
N GLU A 149 24.11 0.86 2.48
CA GLU A 149 23.91 -0.56 2.19
C GLU A 149 23.01 -1.24 3.23
N GLN A 150 22.23 -2.22 2.75
CA GLN A 150 21.74 -3.29 3.60
C GLN A 150 22.86 -4.32 3.75
N PRO A 151 23.22 -4.79 4.96
CA PRO A 151 23.99 -6.02 5.08
C PRO A 151 23.13 -7.21 4.58
N PRO A 152 23.75 -8.21 3.93
CA PRO A 152 23.02 -9.28 3.26
C PRO A 152 22.37 -10.27 4.22
N ALA A 153 21.33 -10.93 3.74
CA ALA A 153 20.82 -12.17 4.32
C ALA A 153 21.30 -13.34 3.45
N ASP A 154 22.19 -14.15 4.02
CA ASP A 154 22.43 -15.56 3.70
C ASP A 154 22.81 -16.21 5.04
N ALA A 155 22.07 -17.21 5.54
CA ALA A 155 22.18 -18.62 5.15
C ALA A 155 23.58 -19.15 5.45
N ASN A 156 23.78 -20.18 6.28
CA ASN A 156 23.32 -21.55 6.07
C ASN A 156 23.84 -22.47 7.21
N ALA A 157 23.40 -23.73 7.24
CA ALA A 157 24.06 -24.90 7.83
C ALA A 157 24.32 -24.91 9.36
N GLU A 158 23.65 -25.74 10.17
CA GLU A 158 23.71 -27.22 10.20
C GLU A 158 24.89 -27.72 11.06
N ALA A 159 24.54 -28.12 12.30
CA ALA A 159 25.36 -28.95 13.17
C ALA A 159 24.43 -30.02 13.77
N SER A 160 24.54 -31.22 13.23
CA SER A 160 23.84 -32.45 13.62
C SER A 160 24.47 -33.11 14.86
N GLU A 161 23.91 -34.27 15.24
CA GLU A 161 24.42 -35.23 16.25
C GLU A 161 24.17 -34.84 17.74
N ALA A 162 23.70 -35.72 18.64
CA ALA A 162 23.30 -37.13 18.53
C ALA A 162 22.23 -37.51 19.61
N PRO A 163 21.56 -38.68 19.51
CA PRO A 163 20.54 -39.13 20.47
C PRO A 163 21.03 -40.18 21.49
N ASP A 164 20.55 -40.09 22.74
CA ASP A 164 20.49 -41.14 23.78
C ASP A 164 19.58 -40.62 24.93
N ALA A 165 18.93 -41.37 25.84
CA ALA A 165 18.74 -42.81 26.05
C ALA A 165 17.30 -43.06 26.62
N PRO A 166 16.74 -44.29 26.60
CA PRO A 166 15.47 -44.58 27.30
C PRO A 166 15.69 -45.00 28.76
N GLU A 167 14.92 -44.44 29.70
CA GLU A 167 14.92 -44.85 31.11
C GLU A 167 13.72 -45.78 31.40
N ALA A 168 14.02 -46.98 31.90
CA ALA A 168 13.03 -47.99 32.31
C ALA A 168 13.48 -48.67 33.62
N ALA A 169 12.92 -48.21 34.73
CA ALA A 169 12.80 -48.81 36.08
C ALA A 169 11.92 -47.82 36.89
N GLU A 170 11.08 -48.18 37.85
CA GLU A 170 10.89 -49.43 38.63
C GLU A 170 9.39 -49.68 38.83
#